data_AF-A0AAD6TK94-F1
#
_entry.id   AF-A0AAD6TK94-F1
#
_cell.length_a   1.000
_cell.length_b   1.000
_cell.length_c   1.000
_cell.angle_alpha   90.00
_cell.angle_beta   90.00
_cell.angle_gamma   90.00
#
_symmetry.space_group_name_H-M   'P 1'
#
loop_
_entity.id
_entity.type
_entity.pdbx_description
1 polymer ?
#
loop_
_entity_poly.entity_id
_entity_poly.type
_entity_poly.pdbx_seq_one_letter_code
_entity_poly.pdbx_strand_id
1 'polypeptide(L)' 'MAPVLLSRALDAGLGILTGIGAYYLHETHPRSNISPEARLQELIMWKWAKYWAHPPRTL' A
#
# COMPACT_ATOMS: atom_id res chain seq x y z
N MET A 1 -32.46 -6.01 -14.25
CA MET A 1 -31.75 -4.84 -13.70
C MET A 1 -30.47 -5.38 -13.09
N ALA A 2 -29.34 -5.24 -13.79
CA ALA A 2 -28.10 -5.90 -13.40
C ALA A 2 -27.62 -5.36 -12.04
N PRO A 3 -27.13 -6.21 -11.12
CA PRO A 3 -26.89 -5.80 -9.75
C PRO A 3 -25.69 -4.85 -9.70
N VAL A 4 -25.95 -3.60 -9.31
CA VAL A 4 -24.99 -2.47 -9.18
C VAL A 4 -23.85 -2.76 -8.18
N LEU A 5 -23.89 -3.89 -7.49
CA LEU A 5 -22.91 -4.32 -6.50
C LEU A 5 -21.57 -4.73 -7.13
N LEU A 6 -21.59 -5.29 -8.35
CA LEU A 6 -20.36 -5.72 -9.03
C LEU A 6 -19.55 -4.50 -9.52
N SER A 7 -20.20 -3.47 -10.07
CA SER A 7 -19.55 -2.21 -10.44
C SER A 7 -18.91 -1.51 -9.25
N ARG A 8 -19.59 -1.47 -8.10
CA ARG A 8 -19.04 -0.80 -6.91
C ARG A 8 -17.76 -1.42 -6.38
N ALA A 9 -17.67 -2.75 -6.38
CA ALA A 9 -16.46 -3.46 -5.97
C ALA A 9 -15.32 -3.25 -6.98
N LEU A 10 -15.65 -3.24 -8.28
CA LEU A 10 -14.70 -2.92 -9.36
C LEU A 10 -14.18 -1.49 -9.25
N ASP A 11 -15.05 -0.50 -9.08
CA ASP A 11 -14.67 0.90 -8.94
C ASP A 11 -13.81 1.13 -7.68
N ALA A 12 -14.15 0.47 -6.56
CA ALA A 12 -13.34 0.53 -5.35
C ALA A 12 -11.96 -0.12 -5.57
N GLY A 13 -11.89 -1.27 -6.23
CA GLY A 13 -10.65 -1.94 -6.58
C GLY A 13 -9.78 -1.09 -7.51
N LEU A 14 -10.37 -0.52 -8.56
CA LEU A 14 -9.71 0.41 -9.47
C LEU A 14 -9.22 1.66 -8.75
N GLY A 15 -9.98 2.19 -7.79
CA GLY A 15 -9.57 3.31 -6.94
C GLY A 15 -8.35 2.98 -6.08
N ILE A 16 -8.33 1.81 -5.45
CA ILE A 16 -7.18 1.33 -4.67
C ILE A 16 -5.95 1.17 -5.57
N LEU A 17 -6.09 0.52 -6.72
CA LEU A 17 -4.99 0.35 -7.68
C LEU A 17 -4.45 1.69 -8.17
N THR A 18 -5.34 2.63 -8.47
CA THR A 18 -4.98 3.99 -8.90
C THR A 18 -4.24 4.73 -7.80
N GLY A 19 -4.71 4.64 -6.55
CA GLY A 19 -4.05 5.25 -5.39
C GLY A 19 -2.65 4.69 -5.14
N ILE A 20 -2.49 3.36 -5.18
CA ILE A 20 -1.18 2.70 -5.03
C ILE A 20 -0.24 3.11 -6.17
N GLY A 21 -0.72 3.11 -7.42
CA GLY A 21 0.08 3.49 -8.58
C GLY A 21 0.55 4.95 -8.52
N ALA A 22 -0.34 5.88 -8.17
CA ALA A 22 -0.01 7.29 -7.99
C ALA A 22 1.01 7.48 -6.86
N TYR A 23 0.87 6.75 -5.75
CA TYR A 23 1.81 6.76 -4.64
C TYR A 23 3.20 6.24 -5.05
N TYR A 24 3.26 5.11 -5.73
CA TYR A 24 4.50 4.53 -6.23
C TYR A 24 5.24 5.48 -7.18
N LEU A 25 4.49 6.11 -8.08
CA LEU A 25 5.02 7.08 -9.01
C LEU A 25 5.53 8.33 -8.25
N HIS A 26 4.81 8.81 -7.23
CA HIS A 26 5.25 9.91 -6.37
C HIS A 26 6.57 9.60 -5.63
N GLU A 27 6.75 8.38 -5.11
CA GLU A 27 7.98 7.96 -4.44
C GLU A 27 9.17 7.76 -5.39
N THR A 28 8.93 7.25 -6.60
CA THR A 28 10.00 6.95 -7.58
C THR A 28 10.39 8.14 -8.44
N HIS A 29 9.61 9.21 -8.44
CA HIS A 29 9.96 10.42 -9.17
C HIS A 29 11.23 11.08 -8.59
N PRO A 30 12.25 11.34 -9.43
CA PRO A 30 13.52 11.94 -9.00
C PRO A 30 13.37 13.36 -8.44
N ARG A 31 12.22 14.00 -8.68
CA ARG A 31 11.90 15.36 -8.22
C ARG A 31 11.32 15.42 -6.81
N SER A 32 10.84 14.31 -6.27
CA SER A 32 10.23 14.27 -4.93
C SER A 32 11.25 14.33 -3.81
N ASN A 33 12.52 13.96 -4.06
CA ASN A 33 13.62 13.97 -3.09
C ASN A 33 13.26 13.33 -1.73
N ILE A 34 12.38 12.33 -1.74
CA ILE A 34 11.90 11.65 -0.53
C ILE A 34 13.03 10.74 -0.05
N SER A 35 13.53 11.05 1.15
CA SER A 35 14.53 10.22 1.84
C SER A 35 14.04 8.78 1.89
N PRO A 36 14.89 7.77 1.61
CA PRO A 36 14.49 6.37 1.65
C PRO A 36 13.80 5.98 2.97
N GLU A 37 14.27 6.51 4.10
CA GLU A 37 13.74 6.25 5.44
C GLU A 37 12.34 6.84 5.66
N ALA A 38 11.95 7.84 4.85
CA ALA A 38 10.63 8.46 4.90
C ALA A 38 9.61 7.74 3.99
N ARG A 39 10.03 6.71 3.24
CA ARG A 39 9.14 5.93 2.36
C ARG A 39 8.27 4.99 3.18
N LEU A 40 7.00 4.90 2.79
CA LEU A 40 6.06 3.97 3.41
C LEU A 40 6.50 2.52 3.19
N GLN A 41 7.16 2.24 2.07
CA GLN A 41 7.67 0.91 1.76
C GLN A 41 8.70 0.43 2.81
N GLU A 42 9.62 1.30 3.23
CA GLU A 42 10.61 0.98 4.28
C GLU A 42 9.94 0.76 5.63
N LEU A 43 8.93 1.56 5.97
CA LEU A 43 8.13 1.37 7.19
C LEU A 43 7.37 0.04 7.19
N ILE A 44 6.82 -0.36 6.05
CA ILE A 44 6.14 -1.65 5.88
C ILE A 44 7.14 -2.79 6.02
N MET A 45 8.31 -2.71 5.38
CA MET A 45 9.37 -3.70 5.49
C MET A 45 9.85 -3.84 6.93
N TRP A 46 10.09 -2.73 7.63
CA TRP A 46 10.43 -2.73 9.06
C TRP A 46 9.35 -3.39 9.90
N LYS A 47 8.07 -3.07 9.67
CA LYS A 47 6.95 -3.64 10.42
C LYS A 47 6.84 -5.15 10.20
N TRP A 48 7.03 -5.62 8.97
CA TRP A 48 7.08 -7.06 8.65
C TRP A 48 8.28 -7.74 9.28
N ALA A 49 9.47 -7.17 9.17
CA ALA A 49 10.67 -7.71 9.82
C ALA A 49 10.47 -7.83 11.33
N LYS A 50 9.87 -6.82 11.97
CA LYS A 50 9.51 -6.84 13.39
C LYS A 50 8.47 -7.92 13.72
N TYR A 51 7.45 -8.09 12.88
CA TYR A 51 6.42 -9.12 13.05
C TYR A 51 7.01 -10.53 12.97
N TRP A 52 7.92 -10.78 12.02
CA TRP A 52 8.62 -12.06 11.90
C TRP A 52 9.63 -12.29 13.04
N ALA A 53 10.30 -11.24 13.50
CA ALA A 53 11.25 -11.34 14.62
C ALA A 53 10.57 -11.55 15.97
N HIS A 54 9.37 -10.99 16.16
CA HIS A 54 8.55 -11.15 17.37
C HIS A 54 7.17 -11.64 16.97
N PRO A 55 7.04 -12.93 16.58
CA PRO A 55 5.74 -13.50 16.30
C PRO A 55 4.86 -13.33 17.54
N PRO A 56 3.58 -12.95 17.38
CA PRO A 56 2.67 -12.86 18.51
C PRO A 56 2.72 -14.20 19.24
N ARG A 57 3.00 -14.17 20.55
CA ARG A 57 2.86 -15.35 21.40
C ARG A 57 1.40 -15.75 21.34
N THR A 58 1.09 -16.72 20.49
CA THR A 58 -0.20 -17.41 20.47
C THR A 58 -0.33 -18.11 21.81
N LEU A 59 -1.29 -17.65 22.62
CA LEU A 59 -1.77 -18.34 23.81
C LEU A 59 -2.52 -19.61 23.41
#